data_AF-A0A800IFR1-F1
#
_entry.id   AF-A0A800IFR1-F1
#
_cell.length_a   1.000
_cell.length_b   1.000
_cell.length_c   1.000
_cell.angle_alpha   90.00
_cell.angle_beta   90.00
_cell.angle_gamma   90.00
#
_symmetry.space_group_name_H-M   'P 1'
#
loop_
_entity.id
_entity.type
_entity.pdbx_description
1 polymer ?
#
loop_
_entity_poly.entity_id
_entity_poly.type
_entity_poly.pdbx_seq_one_letter_code
_entity_poly.pdbx_strand_id
1 'polypeptide(L)'
;QPAAAKAAAARFIRLHPDHEHVDYAYYLKGLTAFEENKGAFDQYLGTDKAKKDPGAARDSFADFATLLERFPTSQYAPDSRVRMVYLRNLLAKHEIHVANYYISRNAWLAAANRAKYVVENYQLTPSVETALGIMVTAYGELGLQDNADNAQRVLDANYGAATDTATMPVAEEQQADAKPRSWFSRLTFGLFD
;
A
#
# COMPACT_ATOMS: atom_id res chain seq x y z
N GLN A 1 8.08 -15.83 -18.80
CA GLN A 1 6.91 -15.12 -19.36
C GLN A 1 5.73 -15.29 -18.40
N PRO A 2 5.23 -14.23 -17.76
CA PRO A 2 4.22 -14.33 -16.69
C PRO A 2 2.88 -14.93 -17.17
N ALA A 3 2.40 -14.53 -18.35
CA ALA A 3 1.15 -15.04 -18.91
C ALA A 3 1.15 -16.56 -19.16
N ALA A 4 2.25 -17.11 -19.69
CA ALA A 4 2.38 -18.55 -19.92
C ALA A 4 2.37 -19.35 -18.60
N ALA A 5 3.01 -18.82 -17.56
CA ALA A 5 3.02 -19.44 -16.23
C ALA A 5 1.62 -19.41 -15.58
N LYS A 6 0.88 -18.30 -15.68
CA LYS A 6 -0.51 -18.19 -15.21
C LYS A 6 -1.41 -19.21 -15.91
N ALA A 7 -1.28 -19.36 -17.23
CA ALA A 7 -2.04 -20.33 -18.02
C ALA A 7 -1.71 -21.78 -17.64
N ALA A 8 -0.43 -22.09 -17.43
CA ALA A 8 0.00 -23.41 -17.00
C ALA A 8 -0.54 -23.77 -15.60
N ALA A 9 -0.48 -22.83 -14.64
CA ALA A 9 -1.05 -23.01 -13.32
C ALA A 9 -2.57 -23.23 -13.37
N ALA A 10 -3.30 -22.42 -14.14
CA ALA A 10 -4.74 -22.59 -14.33
C ALA A 10 -5.09 -23.95 -14.97
N ARG A 11 -4.30 -24.41 -15.94
CA ARG A 11 -4.47 -25.74 -16.54
C ARG A 11 -4.21 -26.85 -15.53
N PHE A 12 -3.20 -26.74 -14.69
CA PHE A 12 -2.90 -27.72 -13.64
C PHE A 12 -4.07 -27.84 -12.66
N ILE A 13 -4.57 -26.72 -12.13
CA ILE A 13 -5.73 -26.68 -11.22
C ILE A 13 -6.94 -27.39 -11.84
N ARG A 14 -7.20 -27.16 -13.13
CA ARG A 14 -8.35 -27.75 -13.83
C ARG A 14 -8.20 -29.25 -14.08
N LEU A 15 -6.99 -29.72 -14.39
CA LEU A 15 -6.75 -31.13 -14.73
C LEU A 15 -6.51 -32.00 -13.48
N HIS A 16 -6.02 -31.40 -12.39
CA HIS A 16 -5.63 -32.11 -11.17
C HIS A 16 -6.14 -31.37 -9.91
N PRO A 17 -7.46 -31.21 -9.75
CA PRO A 17 -8.03 -30.46 -8.62
C PRO A 17 -7.76 -31.09 -7.25
N ASP A 18 -7.64 -32.42 -7.18
CA ASP A 18 -7.45 -33.18 -5.94
C ASP A 18 -5.97 -33.50 -5.65
N HIS A 19 -5.04 -32.90 -6.40
CA HIS A 19 -3.62 -33.13 -6.19
C HIS A 19 -3.14 -32.51 -4.86
N GLU A 20 -2.27 -33.22 -4.14
CA GLU A 20 -1.77 -32.82 -2.82
C GLU A 20 -1.19 -31.39 -2.79
N HIS A 21 -0.51 -31.00 -3.87
CA HIS A 21 0.12 -29.68 -4.04
C HIS A 21 -0.65 -28.72 -4.96
N VAL A 22 -1.97 -28.89 -5.10
CA VAL A 22 -2.80 -27.98 -5.90
C VAL A 22 -2.77 -26.54 -5.35
N ASP A 23 -2.59 -26.39 -4.03
CA ASP A 23 -2.42 -25.11 -3.34
C ASP A 23 -1.24 -24.29 -3.89
N TYR A 24 -0.13 -24.95 -4.24
CA TYR A 24 1.01 -24.29 -4.89
C TYR A 24 0.63 -23.72 -6.26
N ALA A 25 -0.21 -24.41 -7.04
CA ALA A 25 -0.66 -23.91 -8.33
C ALA A 25 -1.55 -22.67 -8.18
N TYR A 26 -2.42 -22.61 -7.17
CA TYR A 26 -3.17 -21.40 -6.83
C TYR A 26 -2.24 -20.25 -6.41
N TYR A 27 -1.24 -20.53 -5.57
CA TYR A 27 -0.22 -19.56 -5.17
C TYR A 27 0.56 -19.01 -6.38
N LEU A 28 1.03 -19.90 -7.26
CA LEU A 28 1.80 -19.51 -8.45
C LEU A 28 0.97 -18.65 -9.39
N LYS A 29 -0.33 -18.94 -9.53
CA LYS A 29 -1.26 -18.11 -10.31
C LYS A 29 -1.27 -16.66 -9.81
N GLY A 30 -1.44 -16.45 -8.50
CA GLY A 30 -1.40 -15.11 -7.90
C GLY A 30 -0.03 -14.44 -7.98
N LEU A 31 1.05 -15.21 -7.79
CA LEU A 31 2.43 -14.72 -7.85
C LEU A 31 2.80 -14.23 -9.25
N THR A 32 2.38 -14.93 -10.31
CA THR A 32 2.71 -14.51 -11.69
C THR A 32 2.12 -13.15 -12.04
N ALA A 33 0.86 -12.88 -11.65
CA ALA A 33 0.23 -11.58 -11.82
C ALA A 33 0.87 -10.49 -10.94
N PHE A 34 1.32 -10.86 -9.73
CA PHE A 34 2.06 -9.96 -8.85
C PHE A 34 3.39 -9.51 -9.46
N GLU A 35 4.16 -10.45 -10.00
CA GLU A 35 5.46 -10.16 -10.61
C GLU A 35 5.33 -9.38 -11.92
N GLU A 36 4.24 -9.57 -12.68
CA GLU A 36 3.90 -8.74 -13.84
C GLU A 36 3.72 -7.27 -13.45
N ASN A 37 3.05 -7.01 -12.32
CA ASN A 37 2.94 -5.66 -11.78
C ASN A 37 4.29 -5.12 -11.26
N LYS A 38 5.18 -6.00 -10.79
CA LYS A 38 6.48 -5.58 -10.23
C LYS A 38 7.47 -5.05 -11.26
N GLY A 39 7.48 -5.55 -12.50
CA GLY A 39 8.32 -5.05 -13.59
C GLY A 39 9.83 -5.02 -13.27
N ALA A 40 10.66 -5.69 -14.07
CA ALA A 40 12.10 -5.88 -13.79
C ALA A 40 12.92 -4.58 -13.58
N PHE A 41 12.42 -3.40 -13.96
CA PHE A 41 13.14 -2.12 -13.88
C PHE A 41 12.48 -1.05 -13.00
N ASP A 42 11.33 -1.32 -12.37
CA ASP A 42 10.60 -0.29 -11.60
C ASP A 42 11.37 0.17 -10.35
N GLN A 43 12.25 -0.67 -9.80
CA GLN A 43 13.14 -0.30 -8.69
C GLN A 43 14.24 0.70 -9.11
N TYR A 44 14.59 0.75 -10.40
CA TYR A 44 15.64 1.62 -10.94
C TYR A 44 15.10 2.92 -11.54
N LEU A 45 13.85 2.92 -12.02
CA LEU A 45 13.25 4.06 -12.72
C LEU A 45 12.40 4.98 -11.82
N GLY A 46 12.19 4.62 -10.54
CA GLY A 46 11.44 5.44 -9.59
C GLY A 46 9.97 5.70 -10.00
N THR A 47 9.44 4.94 -10.95
CA THR A 47 8.08 5.13 -11.45
C THR A 47 7.04 4.70 -10.43
N ASP A 48 6.12 5.61 -10.09
CA ASP A 48 5.03 5.34 -9.15
C ASP A 48 4.03 4.34 -9.77
N LYS A 49 4.05 3.09 -9.28
CA LYS A 49 3.20 2.00 -9.75
C LYS A 49 1.71 2.29 -9.67
N ALA A 50 1.30 3.13 -8.71
CA ALA A 50 -0.08 3.55 -8.55
C ALA A 50 -0.61 4.36 -9.74
N LYS A 51 0.24 4.74 -10.70
CA LYS A 51 -0.16 5.44 -11.93
C LYS A 51 -0.37 4.51 -13.13
N LYS A 52 0.07 3.25 -13.04
CA LYS A 52 -0.10 2.24 -14.10
C LYS A 52 -1.45 1.52 -13.95
N ASP A 53 -1.87 0.81 -14.99
CA ASP A 53 -3.09 -0.01 -14.96
C ASP A 53 -3.03 -1.02 -13.80
N PRO A 54 -3.97 -0.95 -12.84
CA PRO A 54 -4.03 -1.85 -11.69
C PRO A 54 -4.60 -3.24 -12.02
N GLY A 55 -4.95 -3.55 -13.28
CA GLY A 55 -5.52 -4.83 -13.69
C GLY A 55 -4.77 -6.06 -13.13
N ALA A 56 -3.45 -6.13 -13.34
CA ALA A 56 -2.63 -7.22 -12.82
C ALA A 56 -2.62 -7.31 -11.28
N ALA A 57 -2.70 -6.17 -10.58
CA ALA A 57 -2.78 -6.13 -9.13
C ALA A 57 -4.14 -6.64 -8.61
N ARG A 58 -5.25 -6.32 -9.30
CA ARG A 58 -6.58 -6.84 -8.97
C ARG A 58 -6.65 -8.35 -9.20
N ASP A 59 -6.15 -8.83 -10.32
CA ASP A 59 -6.07 -10.26 -10.65
C ASP A 59 -5.26 -11.02 -9.59
N SER A 60 -4.08 -10.50 -9.24
CA SER A 60 -3.22 -11.10 -8.23
C SER A 60 -3.90 -11.17 -6.87
N PHE A 61 -4.60 -10.10 -6.46
CA PHE A 61 -5.34 -10.07 -5.20
C PHE A 61 -6.45 -11.12 -5.19
N ALA A 62 -7.22 -11.25 -6.28
CA ALA A 62 -8.28 -12.24 -6.40
C ALA A 62 -7.76 -13.69 -6.38
N ASP A 63 -6.62 -13.94 -7.04
CA ASP A 63 -5.99 -15.26 -7.06
C ASP A 63 -5.46 -15.66 -5.67
N PHE A 64 -4.80 -14.74 -4.94
CA PHE A 64 -4.40 -14.98 -3.55
C PHE A 64 -5.60 -15.14 -2.61
N ALA A 65 -6.67 -14.37 -2.80
CA ALA A 65 -7.90 -14.54 -2.03
C ALA A 65 -8.50 -15.95 -2.22
N THR A 66 -8.51 -16.43 -3.46
CA THR A 66 -8.99 -17.78 -3.80
C THR A 66 -8.14 -18.86 -3.12
N LEU A 67 -6.81 -18.69 -3.08
CA LEU A 67 -5.91 -19.59 -2.35
C LEU A 67 -6.26 -19.62 -0.86
N LEU A 68 -6.43 -18.46 -0.23
CA LEU A 68 -6.70 -18.37 1.21
C LEU A 68 -8.08 -18.91 1.59
N GLU A 69 -9.07 -18.75 0.71
CA GLU A 69 -10.42 -19.29 0.89
C GLU A 69 -10.41 -20.83 0.81
N ARG A 70 -9.71 -21.39 -0.18
CA ARG A 70 -9.71 -22.84 -0.41
C ARG A 70 -8.70 -23.60 0.45
N PHE A 71 -7.54 -23.00 0.72
CA PHE A 71 -6.41 -23.62 1.40
C PHE A 71 -5.86 -22.71 2.52
N PRO A 72 -6.65 -22.40 3.55
CA PRO A 72 -6.26 -21.45 4.62
C PRO A 72 -5.03 -21.90 5.42
N THR A 73 -4.77 -23.21 5.46
CA THR A 73 -3.66 -23.87 6.17
C THR A 73 -2.46 -24.18 5.27
N SER A 74 -2.50 -23.79 3.98
CA SER A 74 -1.37 -23.97 3.07
C SER A 74 -0.10 -23.27 3.59
N GLN A 75 1.06 -23.87 3.32
CA GLN A 75 2.36 -23.25 3.59
C GLN A 75 2.53 -21.88 2.91
N TYR A 76 1.80 -21.61 1.82
CA TYR A 76 1.87 -20.35 1.07
C TYR A 76 0.88 -19.28 1.57
N ALA A 77 0.00 -19.63 2.50
CA ALA A 77 -1.01 -18.70 3.03
C ALA A 77 -0.40 -17.47 3.74
N PRO A 78 0.64 -17.59 4.59
CA PRO A 78 1.25 -16.42 5.24
C PRO A 78 1.81 -15.40 4.26
N ASP A 79 2.59 -15.84 3.26
CA ASP A 79 3.16 -14.96 2.24
C ASP A 79 2.05 -14.29 1.39
N SER A 80 1.03 -15.06 1.02
CA SER A 80 -0.13 -14.55 0.25
C SER A 80 -0.86 -13.43 1.00
N ARG A 81 -1.06 -13.55 2.32
CA ARG A 81 -1.66 -12.49 3.15
C ARG A 81 -0.83 -11.20 3.10
N VAL A 82 0.49 -11.31 3.24
CA VAL A 82 1.40 -10.16 3.18
C VAL A 82 1.31 -9.47 1.81
N ARG A 83 1.32 -10.24 0.73
CA ARG A 83 1.16 -9.69 -0.63
C ARG A 83 -0.20 -9.06 -0.86
N MET A 84 -1.27 -9.64 -0.33
CA MET A 84 -2.61 -9.05 -0.41
C MET A 84 -2.68 -7.69 0.31
N VAL A 85 -2.02 -7.53 1.46
CA VAL A 85 -1.92 -6.22 2.14
C VAL A 85 -1.20 -5.20 1.23
N TYR A 86 -0.08 -5.58 0.64
CA TYR A 86 0.63 -4.72 -0.32
C TYR A 86 -0.26 -4.33 -1.51
N LEU A 87 -0.91 -5.31 -2.14
CA LEU A 87 -1.79 -5.09 -3.28
C LEU A 87 -2.98 -4.19 -2.93
N ARG A 88 -3.59 -4.39 -1.75
CA ARG A 88 -4.68 -3.55 -1.26
C ARG A 88 -4.23 -2.09 -1.11
N ASN A 89 -3.05 -1.86 -0.52
CA ASN A 89 -2.46 -0.52 -0.41
C ASN A 89 -2.16 0.09 -1.78
N LEU A 90 -1.63 -0.69 -2.72
CA LEU A 90 -1.34 -0.24 -4.08
C LEU A 90 -2.61 0.18 -4.83
N LEU A 91 -3.67 -0.63 -4.74
CA LEU A 91 -4.96 -0.34 -5.36
C LEU A 91 -5.61 0.92 -4.77
N ALA A 92 -5.57 1.07 -3.45
CA ALA A 92 -6.05 2.28 -2.78
C ALA A 92 -5.27 3.53 -3.22
N LYS A 93 -3.94 3.44 -3.30
CA LYS A 93 -3.09 4.54 -3.77
C LYS A 93 -3.39 4.92 -5.23
N HIS A 94 -3.69 3.94 -6.09
CA HIS A 94 -4.10 4.20 -7.46
C HIS A 94 -5.39 5.03 -7.52
N GLU A 95 -6.41 4.71 -6.71
CA GLU A 95 -7.64 5.49 -6.66
C GLU A 95 -7.40 6.94 -6.18
N ILE A 96 -6.51 7.14 -5.20
CA ILE A 96 -6.07 8.49 -4.78
C ILE A 96 -5.41 9.25 -5.94
N HIS A 97 -4.55 8.59 -6.71
CA HIS A 97 -3.93 9.21 -7.87
C HIS A 97 -4.96 9.66 -8.91
N VAL A 98 -5.98 8.84 -9.18
CA VAL A 98 -7.09 9.19 -10.07
C VAL A 98 -7.93 10.33 -9.49
N ALA A 99 -8.19 10.34 -8.18
CA ALA A 99 -8.89 11.42 -7.50
C ALA A 99 -8.14 12.76 -7.64
N ASN A 100 -6.82 12.77 -7.42
CA ASN A 100 -5.97 13.94 -7.61
C ASN A 100 -5.96 14.44 -9.07
N TYR A 101 -5.99 13.53 -10.04
CA TYR A 101 -6.16 13.91 -11.44
C TYR A 101 -7.47 14.66 -11.67
N TYR A 102 -8.59 14.21 -11.09
CA TYR A 102 -9.87 14.92 -11.18
C TYR A 102 -9.87 16.27 -10.46
N ILE A 103 -9.23 16.37 -9.29
CA ILE A 103 -9.03 17.65 -8.58
C ILE A 103 -8.31 18.65 -9.48
N SER A 104 -7.23 18.24 -10.16
CA SER A 104 -6.47 19.13 -11.06
C SER A 104 -7.28 19.69 -12.24
N ARG A 105 -8.47 19.13 -12.48
CA ARG A 105 -9.41 19.52 -13.54
C ARG A 105 -10.70 20.14 -12.98
N ASN A 106 -10.75 20.44 -11.67
CA ASN A 106 -11.94 20.91 -10.96
C ASN A 106 -13.15 19.97 -11.11
N ALA A 107 -12.92 18.68 -11.34
CA ALA A 107 -13.97 17.67 -11.44
C ALA A 107 -14.29 17.09 -10.05
N TRP A 108 -14.80 17.95 -9.16
CA TRP A 108 -14.96 17.66 -7.73
C TRP A 108 -15.85 16.45 -7.44
N LEU A 109 -16.97 16.29 -8.16
CA LEU A 109 -17.84 15.13 -8.00
C LEU A 109 -17.12 13.80 -8.31
N ALA A 110 -16.29 13.78 -9.37
CA ALA A 110 -15.53 12.60 -9.73
C ALA A 110 -14.42 12.30 -8.70
N ALA A 111 -13.75 13.34 -8.20
CA ALA A 111 -12.77 13.20 -7.12
C ALA A 111 -13.41 12.65 -5.84
N ALA A 112 -14.55 13.21 -5.41
CA ALA A 112 -15.30 12.75 -4.25
C ALA A 112 -15.71 11.28 -4.38
N ASN A 113 -16.22 10.87 -5.55
CA ASN A 113 -16.60 9.47 -5.81
C ASN A 113 -15.40 8.51 -5.72
N ARG A 114 -14.23 8.91 -6.24
CA ARG A 114 -13.00 8.10 -6.15
C ARG A 114 -12.51 7.96 -4.70
N ALA A 115 -12.50 9.06 -3.96
CA ALA A 115 -12.12 9.04 -2.56
C ALA A 115 -13.10 8.25 -1.69
N LYS A 116 -14.41 8.43 -1.90
CA LYS A 116 -15.46 7.62 -1.26
C LYS A 116 -15.25 6.13 -1.52
N TYR A 117 -14.93 5.73 -2.75
CA TYR A 117 -14.63 4.34 -3.07
C TYR A 117 -13.45 3.78 -2.23
N VAL A 118 -12.40 4.59 -1.99
CA VAL A 118 -11.28 4.20 -1.12
C VAL A 118 -11.74 3.97 0.31
N VAL A 119 -12.54 4.88 0.87
CA VAL A 119 -13.09 4.72 2.21
C VAL A 119 -13.97 3.48 2.28
N GLU A 120 -14.82 3.20 1.30
CA GLU A 120 -15.73 2.05 1.36
C GLU A 120 -15.03 0.70 1.14
N ASN A 121 -14.03 0.62 0.25
CA ASN A 121 -13.48 -0.66 -0.21
C ASN A 121 -12.07 -0.96 0.31
N TYR A 122 -11.32 0.08 0.69
CA TYR A 122 -9.91 0.01 1.09
C TYR A 122 -9.68 0.50 2.52
N GLN A 123 -10.62 0.22 3.42
CA GLN A 123 -10.44 0.36 4.88
C GLN A 123 -9.10 -0.24 5.36
N LEU A 124 -8.52 0.38 6.38
CA LEU A 124 -7.22 0.07 7.00
C LEU A 124 -5.99 0.32 6.11
N THR A 125 -6.16 0.85 4.90
CA THR A 125 -5.01 1.30 4.09
C THR A 125 -4.61 2.73 4.49
N PRO A 126 -3.32 3.10 4.38
CA PRO A 126 -2.88 4.47 4.64
C PRO A 126 -3.57 5.51 3.73
N SER A 127 -4.06 5.09 2.57
CA SER A 127 -4.77 5.96 1.62
C SER A 127 -6.13 6.45 2.11
N VAL A 128 -6.71 5.85 3.16
CA VAL A 128 -8.01 6.27 3.71
C VAL A 128 -7.95 7.69 4.28
N GLU A 129 -6.88 8.05 4.97
CA GLU A 129 -6.67 9.40 5.50
C GLU A 129 -6.69 10.44 4.37
N THR A 130 -5.90 10.21 3.33
CA THR A 130 -5.88 11.08 2.14
C THR A 130 -7.24 11.12 1.44
N ALA A 131 -7.95 9.99 1.36
CA ALA A 131 -9.28 9.95 0.76
C ALA A 131 -10.27 10.83 1.53
N LEU A 132 -10.29 10.75 2.85
CA LEU A 132 -11.15 11.59 3.69
C LEU A 132 -10.84 13.08 3.49
N GLY A 133 -9.57 13.46 3.44
CA GLY A 133 -9.17 14.84 3.11
C GLY A 133 -9.67 15.30 1.73
N ILE A 134 -9.56 14.45 0.71
CA ILE A 134 -10.13 14.73 -0.63
C ILE A 134 -11.65 14.89 -0.56
N MET A 135 -12.35 14.06 0.21
CA MET A 135 -13.81 14.17 0.39
C MET A 135 -14.19 15.51 1.04
N VAL A 136 -13.48 15.94 2.08
CA VAL A 136 -13.71 17.24 2.73
C VAL A 136 -13.58 18.37 1.70
N THR A 137 -12.47 18.43 0.97
CA THR A 137 -12.25 19.47 -0.05
C THR A 137 -13.31 19.40 -1.16
N ALA A 138 -13.52 18.23 -1.75
CA ALA A 138 -14.42 18.09 -2.90
C ALA A 138 -15.89 18.37 -2.53
N TYR A 139 -16.35 17.97 -1.35
CA TYR A 139 -17.71 18.30 -0.91
C TYR A 139 -17.87 19.79 -0.59
N GLY A 140 -16.85 20.43 -0.01
CA GLY A 140 -16.84 21.88 0.20
C GLY A 140 -16.98 22.66 -1.11
N GLU A 141 -16.19 22.29 -2.12
CA GLU A 141 -16.25 22.91 -3.47
C GLU A 141 -17.60 22.67 -4.19
N LEU A 142 -18.31 21.59 -3.85
CA LEU A 142 -19.65 21.30 -4.37
C LEU A 142 -20.77 22.00 -3.57
N GLY A 143 -20.45 22.69 -2.48
CA GLY A 143 -21.43 23.30 -1.57
C GLY A 143 -22.18 22.29 -0.69
N LEU A 144 -21.68 21.05 -0.56
CA LEU A 144 -22.27 19.98 0.22
C LEU A 144 -21.69 19.96 1.64
N GLN A 145 -21.95 21.01 2.42
CA GLN A 145 -21.28 21.24 3.71
C GLN A 145 -21.50 20.12 4.72
N ASP A 146 -22.73 19.62 4.85
CA ASP A 146 -23.02 18.48 5.76
C ASP A 146 -22.14 17.26 5.45
N ASN A 147 -21.88 16.99 4.16
CA ASN A 147 -21.02 15.88 3.75
C ASN A 147 -19.55 16.15 4.03
N ALA A 148 -19.10 17.40 3.84
CA ALA A 148 -17.74 17.83 4.17
C ALA A 148 -17.48 17.69 5.67
N ASP A 149 -18.39 18.20 6.51
CA ASP A 149 -18.31 18.11 7.97
C ASP A 149 -18.34 16.67 8.45
N ASN A 150 -19.17 15.81 7.84
CA ASN A 150 -19.18 14.37 8.13
C ASN A 150 -17.82 13.72 7.84
N ALA A 151 -17.23 14.01 6.68
CA ALA A 151 -15.92 13.49 6.31
C ALA A 151 -14.81 14.02 7.25
N GLN A 152 -14.87 15.30 7.63
CA GLN A 152 -13.93 15.93 8.54
C GLN A 152 -14.01 15.30 9.93
N ARG A 153 -15.21 15.08 10.47
CA ARG A 153 -15.38 14.40 11.77
C ARG A 153 -14.78 13.00 11.79
N VAL A 154 -14.92 12.24 10.69
CA VAL A 154 -14.30 10.91 10.58
C VAL A 154 -12.78 11.03 10.49
N LEU A 155 -12.27 12.01 9.73
CA LEU A 155 -10.83 12.28 9.64
C LEU A 155 -10.25 12.59 11.03
N ASP A 156 -10.85 13.54 11.75
CA ASP A 156 -10.37 13.98 13.07
C ASP A 156 -10.43 12.85 14.10
N ALA A 157 -11.53 12.08 14.12
CA ALA A 157 -11.71 10.98 15.06
C ALA A 157 -10.67 9.85 14.91
N ASN A 158 -10.15 9.64 13.70
CA ASN A 158 -9.22 8.55 13.41
C ASN A 158 -7.76 9.00 13.25
N TYR A 159 -7.53 10.26 12.86
CA TYR A 159 -6.21 10.76 12.46
C TYR A 159 -5.82 12.10 13.13
N GLY A 160 -6.76 12.81 13.78
CA GLY A 160 -6.52 14.13 14.37
C GLY A 160 -5.62 14.13 15.62
N ALA A 161 -5.50 13.01 16.33
CA ALA A 161 -4.64 12.90 17.51
C ALA A 161 -3.14 12.79 17.18
N ALA A 162 -2.77 12.45 15.93
CA ALA A 162 -1.37 12.33 15.52
C ALA A 162 -0.64 13.69 15.56
N THR A 163 -1.38 14.79 15.41
CA THR A 163 -0.87 16.16 15.53
C THR A 163 -0.53 16.57 16.97
N ASP A 164 -1.18 15.99 17.99
CA ASP A 164 -0.90 16.33 19.39
C ASP A 164 0.35 15.61 19.93
N THR A 165 0.67 14.42 19.41
CA THR A 165 1.87 13.67 19.78
C THR A 165 3.19 14.26 19.25
N ALA A 166 3.14 15.24 18.35
CA ALA A 166 4.32 16.03 17.99
C ALA A 166 4.78 16.98 19.13
N THR A 167 4.00 17.07 20.21
CA THR A 167 4.32 17.81 21.43
C THR A 167 4.63 16.86 22.59
N MET A 168 5.30 15.75 22.34
CA MET A 168 6.07 15.09 23.39
C MET A 168 7.26 16.03 23.71
N PRO A 169 7.52 16.38 24.99
CA PRO A 169 8.79 17.00 25.32
C PRO A 169 9.85 16.01 24.85
N VAL A 170 10.65 16.40 23.85
CA VAL A 170 11.88 15.70 23.53
C VAL A 170 12.63 15.66 24.85
N ALA A 171 12.72 14.48 25.47
CA ALA A 171 13.63 14.31 26.58
C ALA A 171 15.00 14.72 26.00
N GLU A 172 15.53 15.84 26.46
CA GLU A 172 16.87 16.28 26.11
C GLU A 172 17.80 15.11 26.43
N GLU A 173 18.24 14.39 25.40
CA GLU A 173 19.43 13.57 25.51
C GLU A 173 20.53 14.52 25.96
N GLN A 174 20.93 14.39 27.23
CA GLN A 174 22.09 15.06 27.77
C GLN A 174 23.27 14.71 26.86
N GLN A 175 23.64 15.66 26.01
CA GLN A 175 24.83 15.58 25.18
C GLN A 175 26.01 15.52 26.15
N ALA A 176 26.52 14.31 26.37
CA ALA A 176 27.79 14.12 27.03
C ALA A 176 28.84 14.82 26.17
N ASP A 177 29.48 15.82 26.78
CA ASP A 177 30.45 16.74 26.21
C ASP A 177 31.71 15.98 25.75
N ALA A 178 31.60 15.29 24.62
CA ALA A 178 32.69 14.53 24.04
C ALA A 178 33.54 15.47 23.19
N LYS A 179 34.59 16.05 23.80
CA LYS A 179 35.63 16.81 23.11
C LYS A 179 36.06 16.09 21.82
N PRO A 180 36.19 16.79 20.68
CA PRO A 180 36.51 16.16 19.42
C PRO A 180 37.91 15.55 19.49
N ARG A 181 37.99 14.21 19.43
CA ARG A 181 39.26 13.50 19.44
C ARG A 181 40.02 13.76 18.13
N SER A 182 41.25 14.23 18.27
CA SER A 182 42.18 14.52 17.18
C SER A 182 42.38 13.31 16.26
N TRP A 183 42.44 13.56 14.95
CA TRP A 183 42.64 12.53 13.91
C TRP A 183 43.88 11.67 14.15
N PHE A 184 44.90 12.21 14.82
CA PHE A 184 46.13 11.50 15.18
C PHE A 184 45.88 10.35 16.17
N SER A 185 44.92 10.48 17.09
CA SER A 185 44.59 9.44 18.08
C SER A 185 43.95 8.20 17.44
N ARG A 186 43.35 8.37 16.26
CA ARG A 186 42.69 7.30 15.50
C ARG A 186 43.71 6.42 14.78
N LEU A 187 44.88 6.97 14.42
CA LEU A 187 45.96 6.23 13.75
C LEU A 187 46.89 5.52 14.73
N THR A 188 47.01 6.02 15.96
CA THR A 188 47.87 5.42 17.00
C THR A 188 47.11 4.51 17.97
N PHE A 189 45.83 4.21 17.69
CA PHE A 189 44.94 3.45 18.57
C PHE A 189 45.00 3.90 20.04
N GLY A 190 45.15 5.21 20.27
CA GLY A 190 45.13 5.78 21.62
C GLY A 190 46.35 5.48 22.49
N LEU A 191 47.50 5.10 21.92
CA LEU A 191 48.74 4.91 22.71
C LEU A 191 49.39 6.22 23.19
N PHE A 192 49.02 7.36 22.61
CA PHE A 192 49.45 8.69 23.03
C PHE A 192 48.29 9.67 22.81
N ASP A 193 47.93 10.41 23.86
CA ASP A 193 46.87 11.43 23.90
C ASP A 193 47.47 12.83 23.81
#